data_AF-A0A356B500-F1
#
_entry.id   AF-A0A356B500-F1
#
_cell.length_a   1.000
_cell.length_b   1.000
_cell.length_c   1.000
_cell.angle_alpha   90.00
_cell.angle_beta   90.00
_cell.angle_gamma   90.00
#
_symmetry.space_group_name_H-M   'P 1'
#
loop_
_entity.id
_entity.type
_entity.pdbx_description
1 polymer ?
#
loop_
_entity_poly.entity_id
_entity_poly.type
_entity_poly.pdbx_seq_one_letter_code
_entity_poly.pdbx_strand_id
1 'polypeptide(L)' 'VFACKGAMPKALQDVNQKIYSEWLPNCRDYEIAAGYNIEMYTAVSDFPKGNDDENYYSEIWIPVRKK' A
#
# COMPACT_ATOMS: atom_id res chain seq x y z
N VAL A 1 -5.45 3.74 4.80
CA VAL A 1 -4.53 3.94 3.66
C VAL A 1 -3.14 3.56 4.13
N PHE A 2 -2.38 2.83 3.30
CA PHE A 2 -1.03 2.39 3.61
C PHE A 2 -0.05 2.95 2.58
N ALA A 3 0.89 3.77 3.03
CA ALA A 3 1.92 4.34 2.16
C ALA A 3 2.98 3.30 1.79
N CYS A 4 3.38 3.28 0.53
CA CYS A 4 4.46 2.49 -0.02
C CYS A 4 5.53 3.46 -0.53
N LYS A 5 6.72 3.42 0.08
CA LYS A 5 7.85 4.24 -0.35
C LYS A 5 9.03 3.36 -0.72
N GLY A 6 9.52 3.52 -1.94
CA GLY A 6 10.66 2.77 -2.46
C GLY A 6 10.45 2.26 -3.87
N ALA A 7 11.52 1.69 -4.43
CA ALA A 7 11.53 1.15 -5.78
C ALA A 7 10.47 0.03 -5.95
N MET A 8 9.82 0.05 -7.10
CA MET A 8 8.84 -0.96 -7.50
C MET A 8 9.52 -2.19 -8.13
N PRO A 9 8.90 -3.38 -8.03
CA PRO A 9 7.66 -3.68 -7.31
C PRO A 9 7.86 -3.96 -5.81
N LYS A 10 9.10 -3.95 -5.33
CA LYS A 10 9.47 -4.47 -4.00
C LYS A 10 8.77 -3.73 -2.86
N ALA A 11 8.75 -2.40 -2.88
CA ALA A 11 8.14 -1.61 -1.81
C ALA A 11 6.64 -1.87 -1.64
N LEU A 12 5.89 -1.93 -2.75
CA LEU A 12 4.45 -2.25 -2.74
C LEU A 12 4.20 -3.67 -2.22
N GLN A 13 4.97 -4.65 -2.71
CA GLN A 13 4.82 -6.06 -2.29
C GLN A 13 5.10 -6.25 -0.80
N ASP A 14 6.13 -5.58 -0.28
CA ASP A 14 6.49 -5.65 1.14
C ASP A 14 5.40 -5.05 2.02
N VAL A 15 4.81 -3.93 1.62
CA VAL A 15 3.68 -3.32 2.36
C VAL A 15 2.44 -4.22 2.27
N ASN A 16 2.11 -4.74 1.08
CA ASN A 16 0.99 -5.66 0.91
C ASN A 16 1.15 -6.90 1.81
N GLN A 17 2.34 -7.49 1.85
CA GLN A 17 2.63 -8.63 2.72
C GLN A 17 2.36 -8.27 4.18
N LYS A 18 2.93 -7.16 4.69
CA LYS A 18 2.73 -6.70 6.07
C LYS A 18 1.27 -6.42 6.40
N ILE A 19 0.51 -5.86 5.47
CA ILE A 19 -0.92 -5.63 5.66
C ILE A 19 -1.65 -6.94 5.99
N TYR A 20 -1.43 -7.99 5.18
CA TYR A 20 -2.17 -9.25 5.32
C TYR A 20 -1.59 -10.21 6.35
N SER A 21 -0.28 -10.17 6.63
CA SER A 21 0.36 -11.04 7.61
C SER A 21 0.44 -10.44 9.01
N GLU A 22 0.45 -9.11 9.14
CA GLU A 22 0.68 -8.43 10.43
C GLU A 22 -0.51 -7.54 10.82
N TRP A 23 -0.87 -6.56 9.99
CA TRP A 23 -1.89 -5.58 10.39
C TRP A 23 -3.29 -6.19 10.46
N LEU A 24 -3.75 -6.87 9.41
CA LEU A 24 -5.11 -7.38 9.30
C LEU A 24 -5.44 -8.43 10.38
N PRO A 25 -4.60 -9.45 10.65
CA PRO A 25 -4.87 -10.42 11.72
C PRO A 25 -4.93 -9.80 13.12
N ASN A 26 -4.21 -8.69 13.34
CA ASN A 26 -4.15 -8.00 14.63
C ASN A 26 -5.12 -6.81 14.74
N CYS A 27 -5.85 -6.46 13.67
CA CYS A 27 -6.74 -5.31 13.66
C CYS A 27 -8.00 -5.56 14.51
N ARG A 28 -8.10 -4.87 15.66
CA ARG A 28 -9.23 -5.01 16.58
C ARG A 28 -10.41 -4.12 16.21
N ASP A 29 -10.13 -2.90 15.74
CA ASP A 29 -11.13 -1.85 15.58
C ASP A 29 -11.85 -1.89 14.22
N TYR A 30 -11.26 -2.53 13.21
CA TYR A 30 -11.76 -2.51 11.84
C TYR A 30 -11.79 -3.89 11.19
N GLU A 31 -12.71 -4.06 10.23
CA GLU A 31 -12.77 -5.21 9.33
C GLU A 31 -12.87 -4.75 7.87
N ILE A 32 -12.50 -5.65 6.94
CA ILE A 32 -12.59 -5.38 5.50
C ILE A 32 -14.06 -5.16 5.11
N ALA A 33 -14.35 -4.00 4.52
CA ALA A 33 -15.71 -3.63 4.12
C ALA A 33 -16.05 -4.02 2.68
N ALA A 34 -15.06 -4.27 1.83
CA ALA A 34 -15.25 -4.63 0.44
C ALA A 34 -14.15 -5.58 -0.07
N GLY A 35 -14.48 -6.43 -1.03
CA GLY A 35 -13.56 -7.42 -1.63
C GLY A 35 -12.56 -6.84 -2.64
N TYR A 36 -12.25 -5.55 -2.59
CA TYR A 36 -11.27 -4.91 -3.46
C TYR A 36 -10.33 -4.01 -2.65
N ASN A 37 -9.15 -3.77 -3.19
CA ASN A 37 -8.27 -2.70 -2.77
C ASN A 37 -7.95 -1.80 -3.98
N ILE A 38 -7.48 -0.59 -3.72
CA ILE A 38 -7.04 0.35 -4.76
C ILE A 38 -5.55 0.58 -4.56
N GLU A 39 -4.78 0.46 -5.64
CA GLU A 39 -3.39 0.87 -5.69
C GLU A 39 -3.31 2.23 -6.37
N MET A 40 -2.83 3.24 -5.63
CA MET A 40 -2.57 4.57 -6.17
C MET A 40 -1.09 4.70 -6.50
N TYR A 41 -0.80 5.20 -7.69
CA TYR A 41 0.56 5.43 -8.18
C TYR A 41 0.76 6.91 -8.50
N THR A 42 1.85 7.48 -7.98
CA THR A 42 2.27 8.82 -8.39
C THR A 42 2.81 8.81 -9.81
N ALA A 43 2.88 9.98 -10.45
CA ALA A 43 3.42 10.07 -11.78
C ALA A 43 4.93 9.75 -11.76
N VAL A 44 5.35 8.77 -12.55
CA VAL A 44 6.78 8.38 -12.64
C VAL A 44 7.68 9.53 -13.10
N SER A 45 7.13 10.51 -13.82
CA SER A 45 7.83 11.74 -14.23
C SER A 45 8.29 12.60 -13.08
N ASP A 46 7.70 12.44 -11.89
CA ASP A 46 8.01 13.27 -10.72
C ASP A 46 9.28 12.76 -9.99
N PHE A 47 9.86 11.64 -10.43
CA PHE A 47 10.98 10.97 -9.80
C PHE A 47 12.17 10.80 -10.76
N PRO A 48 13.42 11.14 -10.37
CA PRO A 48 14.60 11.04 -11.23
C PRO A 48 14.84 9.65 -11.84
N LYS A 49 14.51 8.58 -11.11
CA LYS A 49 14.61 7.20 -11.59
C LYS A 49 13.25 6.55 -11.90
N GLY A 50 12.20 7.35 -12.10
CA GLY A 50 10.86 6.83 -12.32
C GLY A 50 10.37 5.95 -11.17
N ASN A 51 9.80 4.80 -11.50
CA ASN A 51 9.32 3.81 -10.52
C ASN A 51 10.44 3.01 -9.84
N ASP A 52 11.69 3.11 -10.31
CA ASP A 52 12.87 2.53 -9.67
C ASP A 52 13.50 3.47 -8.61
N ASP A 53 12.92 4.66 -8.41
CA ASP A 53 13.42 5.61 -7.43
C ASP A 53 13.18 5.10 -5.99
N GLU A 54 14.19 5.20 -5.13
CA GLU A 54 14.09 4.84 -3.72
C GLU A 54 13.10 5.72 -2.95
N ASN A 55 12.74 6.87 -3.53
CA ASN A 55 11.70 7.74 -3.00
C ASN A 55 10.37 7.63 -3.74
N TYR A 56 10.24 6.76 -4.74
CA TYR A 56 8.98 6.55 -5.45
C TYR A 56 7.85 6.25 -4.47
N TYR A 57 6.70 6.89 -4.69
CA TYR A 57 5.57 6.87 -3.76
C TYR A 57 4.33 6.25 -4.39
N SER A 58 3.76 5.28 -3.70
CA SER A 58 2.48 4.67 -4.03
C SER A 58 1.70 4.37 -2.75
N GLU A 59 0.44 3.99 -2.88
CA GLU A 59 -0.40 3.65 -1.73
C GLU A 59 -1.27 2.43 -2.01
N ILE A 60 -1.58 1.69 -0.93
CA ILE A 60 -2.60 0.63 -0.94
C ILE A 60 -3.77 1.09 -0.08
N TRP A 61 -4.96 1.13 -0.67
CA TRP A 61 -6.19 1.56 -0.02
C TRP A 61 -7.11 0.35 0.16
N ILE A 62 -7.37 0.00 1.41
CA ILE A 62 -8.31 -1.07 1.76
C ILE A 62 -9.56 -0.44 2.38
N PRO A 63 -10.74 -0.63 1.78
CA PRO A 63 -12.00 -0.25 2.38
C PRO A 63 -12.20 -1.01 3.69
N VAL A 64 -12.41 -0.26 4.77
CA VAL A 64 -12.65 -0.82 6.10
C VAL A 64 -13.89 -0.21 6.71
N ARG A 65 -14.55 -0.96 7.60
CA ARG A 65 -15.61 -0.46 8.48
C ARG A 65 -15.23 -0.75 9.92
N LYS A 66 -15.70 0.10 10.82
CA LYS A 66 -15.54 -0.13 12.26
C LYS A 66 -16.33 -1.38 12.65
N LYS A 67 -15.76 -2.21 13.52
CA LYS A 67 -16.48 -3.32 14.15
C LYS A 67 -17.51 -2.82 15.15
#